data_AF-A0A536CAV2-F1
#
_entry.id   AF-A0A536CAV2-F1
#
_cell.length_a   1.000
_cell.length_b   1.000
_cell.length_c   1.000
_cell.angle_alpha   90.00
_cell.angle_beta   90.00
_cell.angle_gamma   90.00
#
_symmetry.space_group_name_H-M   'P 1'
#
loop_
_entity.id
_entity.type
_entity.pdbx_description
1 polymer ?
#
loop_
_entity_poly.entity_id
_entity_poly.type
_entity_poly.pdbx_seq_one_letter_code
_entity_poly.pdbx_strand_id
1 'polypeptide(L)'
;TTPFTEAGFVRVSSNVSAIPAAVTPSEAMALLERMRAVFEHRFLPDDVPLVVGGYLGPERVASYRQVTDAHLLAVARRHGASLATLDRGIVGLAGSEDIVVVPLS
;
A
#
# COMPACT_ATOMS: atom_id res chain seq x y z
N THR A 1 6.61 5.02 -0.71
CA THR A 1 5.97 4.01 0.16
C THR A 1 5.64 4.63 1.51
N THR A 2 4.91 3.93 2.37
CA THR A 2 4.57 4.29 3.76
C THR A 2 4.87 3.07 4.66
N PRO A 3 4.98 3.19 6.01
CA PRO A 3 5.17 2.04 6.89
C PRO A 3 4.27 0.83 6.58
N PHE A 4 2.99 1.08 6.26
CA PHE A 4 2.04 0.00 6.01
C PHE A 4 2.34 -0.76 4.71
N THR A 5 2.77 -0.07 3.65
CA THR A 5 3.19 -0.69 2.39
C THR A 5 4.47 -1.51 2.59
N GLU A 6 5.43 -0.98 3.35
CA GLU A 6 6.70 -1.66 3.63
C GLU A 6 6.51 -2.91 4.51
N ALA A 7 5.67 -2.81 5.54
CA ALA A 7 5.27 -3.97 6.35
C ALA A 7 4.50 -5.02 5.52
N GLY A 8 3.63 -4.57 4.61
CA GLY A 8 2.94 -5.44 3.66
C GLY A 8 3.90 -6.20 2.75
N PHE A 9 4.90 -5.51 2.20
CA PHE A 9 5.97 -6.12 1.39
C PHE A 9 6.70 -7.22 2.16
N VAL A 10 7.15 -6.94 3.39
CA VAL A 10 7.85 -7.93 4.23
C VAL A 10 6.93 -9.12 4.52
N ARG A 11 5.69 -8.88 4.93
CA ARG A 11 4.72 -9.94 5.24
C ARG A 11 4.45 -10.87 4.05
N VAL A 12 4.25 -10.30 2.86
CA VAL A 12 3.96 -11.09 1.65
C VAL A 12 5.21 -11.84 1.18
N SER A 13 6.37 -11.17 1.15
CA SER A 13 7.65 -11.78 0.73
C SER A 13 8.08 -12.93 1.63
N SER A 14 7.59 -12.96 2.87
CA SER A 14 7.87 -14.01 3.86
C SER A 14 6.75 -15.01 4.05
N ASN A 15 5.71 -14.99 3.21
CA ASN A 15 4.60 -15.93 3.28
C ASN A 15 4.73 -17.00 2.20
N VAL A 16 5.12 -18.23 2.58
CA VAL A 16 5.29 -19.36 1.64
C VAL A 16 4.00 -19.73 0.90
N SER A 17 2.83 -19.50 1.50
CA SER A 17 1.55 -19.74 0.86
C SER A 17 1.22 -18.70 -0.21
N ALA A 18 1.89 -17.53 -0.20
CA ALA A 18 1.76 -16.49 -1.20
C ALA A 18 2.88 -16.54 -2.23
N ILE A 19 4.13 -16.77 -1.79
CA ILE A 19 5.34 -16.81 -2.62
C ILE A 19 6.04 -18.14 -2.41
N PRO A 20 6.11 -19.04 -3.41
CA PRO A 20 6.77 -20.35 -3.26
C PRO A 20 8.25 -20.25 -2.85
N ALA A 21 8.95 -19.19 -3.28
CA ALA A 21 10.32 -18.88 -2.92
C ALA A 21 10.41 -17.80 -1.83
N ALA A 22 9.48 -17.81 -0.87
CA ALA A 22 9.44 -16.83 0.22
C ALA A 22 10.77 -16.79 0.98
N VAL A 23 11.18 -15.59 1.38
CA VAL A 23 12.40 -15.33 2.16
C VAL A 23 12.06 -15.04 3.61
N THR A 24 13.03 -15.11 4.51
CA THR A 24 12.81 -14.71 5.90
C THR A 24 12.47 -13.21 6.00
N PRO A 25 11.77 -12.77 7.07
CA PRO A 25 11.49 -11.35 7.26
C PRO A 25 12.74 -10.47 7.28
N SER A 26 13.86 -10.98 7.81
CA SER A 26 15.14 -10.26 7.81
C SER A 26 15.68 -10.07 6.38
N GLU A 27 15.63 -11.10 5.55
CA GLU A 27 16.03 -11.01 4.14
C GLU A 27 15.09 -10.09 3.35
N ALA A 28 13.78 -10.13 3.63
CA ALA A 28 12.81 -9.21 3.02
C ALA A 28 13.07 -7.75 3.41
N MET A 29 13.41 -7.46 4.68
CA MET A 29 13.82 -6.10 5.09
C MET A 29 15.09 -5.65 4.37
N ALA A 30 16.10 -6.52 4.24
CA ALA A 30 17.30 -6.21 3.49
C ALA A 30 17.03 -5.98 1.99
N LEU A 31 16.08 -6.72 1.40
CA LEU A 31 15.64 -6.49 0.03
C LEU A 31 14.91 -5.15 -0.11
N LEU A 32 14.03 -4.82 0.83
CA LEU A 32 13.33 -3.53 0.86
C LEU A 32 14.32 -2.36 0.93
N GLU A 33 15.35 -2.44 1.77
CA GLU A 33 16.41 -1.42 1.83
C GLU A 33 17.11 -1.22 0.49
N ARG A 34 17.42 -2.31 -0.23
CA ARG A 34 17.95 -2.21 -1.59
C ARG A 34 16.96 -1.58 -2.56
N MET A 35 15.68 -1.94 -2.50
CA MET A 35 14.64 -1.34 -3.36
C MET A 35 14.50 0.17 -3.10
N ARG A 36 14.63 0.61 -1.85
CA ARG A 36 14.63 2.03 -1.48
C ARG A 36 15.82 2.79 -2.06
N ALA A 37 16.94 2.12 -2.35
CA ALA A 37 18.15 2.74 -2.87
C ALA A 37 18.21 2.81 -4.41
N VAL A 38 17.39 2.03 -5.12
CA VAL A 38 17.53 1.80 -6.58
C VAL A 38 16.74 2.79 -7.44
N PHE A 39 15.85 3.62 -6.85
CA PHE A 39 15.02 4.54 -7.62
C PHE A 39 14.70 5.82 -6.82
N GLU A 40 13.99 6.78 -7.43
CA GLU A 40 13.40 7.97 -6.77
C GLU A 40 12.33 7.61 -5.71
N HIS A 41 12.64 6.63 -4.86
CA HIS A 41 11.83 6.21 -3.75
C HIS A 41 11.65 7.37 -2.79
N ARG A 42 10.39 7.71 -2.55
CA ARG A 42 10.02 8.61 -1.47
C ARG A 42 9.27 7.83 -0.40
N PHE A 43 9.77 7.92 0.82
CA PHE A 43 9.05 7.48 2.00
C PHE A 43 8.06 8.58 2.42
N LEU A 44 6.81 8.21 2.63
CA LEU A 44 5.72 9.07 3.07
C LEU A 44 5.36 8.67 4.50
N PRO A 45 5.45 9.58 5.48
CA PRO A 45 5.02 9.28 6.84
C PRO A 45 3.52 8.98 6.85
N ASP A 46 3.12 8.04 7.70
CA ASP A 46 1.71 7.85 8.02
C ASP A 46 1.32 8.82 9.14
N ASP A 47 0.79 9.96 8.72
CA ASP A 47 0.35 11.04 9.58
C ASP A 47 -1.15 11.35 9.40
N VAL A 48 -1.89 10.39 8.82
CA VAL A 48 -3.35 10.45 8.69
C VAL A 48 -4.01 10.23 10.06
N PRO A 49 -4.88 11.15 10.52
CA PRO A 49 -5.62 10.93 11.76
C PRO A 49 -6.73 9.88 11.56
N LEU A 50 -6.94 8.99 12.53
CA LEU A 50 -7.90 7.88 12.45
C LEU A 50 -7.60 6.96 11.23
N VAL A 51 -8.60 6.22 10.76
CA VAL A 51 -8.42 5.29 9.62
C VAL A 51 -8.31 6.05 8.30
N VAL A 52 -9.15 7.05 8.06
CA VAL A 52 -9.21 7.76 6.77
C VAL A 52 -9.09 9.28 6.90
N GLY A 53 -9.10 9.78 8.15
CA GLY A 53 -9.14 11.21 8.43
C GLY A 53 -10.25 11.94 7.66
N GLY A 54 -9.92 13.13 7.15
CA GLY A 54 -10.75 13.87 6.20
C GLY A 54 -10.40 13.60 4.73
N TYR A 55 -9.54 12.63 4.44
CA TYR A 55 -9.03 12.37 3.09
C TYR A 55 -9.91 11.38 2.30
N LEU A 56 -10.83 10.72 2.98
CA LEU A 56 -11.75 9.76 2.41
C LEU A 56 -13.01 9.69 3.29
N GLY A 57 -14.19 9.83 2.69
CA GLY A 57 -15.46 9.71 3.41
C GLY A 57 -15.63 8.28 3.96
N PRO A 58 -15.93 8.11 5.26
CA PRO A 58 -16.01 6.79 5.89
C PRO A 58 -17.07 5.87 5.25
N GLU A 59 -18.11 6.43 4.67
CA GLU A 59 -19.16 5.73 3.93
C GLU A 59 -18.67 5.00 2.67
N ARG A 60 -17.50 5.36 2.14
CA ARG A 60 -16.85 4.65 1.02
C ARG A 60 -16.18 3.35 1.44
N VAL A 61 -15.96 3.14 2.74
CA VAL A 61 -15.39 1.89 3.27
C VAL A 61 -16.53 0.90 3.53
N ALA A 62 -16.96 0.21 2.48
CA ALA A 62 -18.15 -0.65 2.50
C ALA A 62 -17.91 -2.05 3.11
N SER A 63 -16.66 -2.48 3.28
CA SER A 63 -16.35 -3.77 3.90
C SER A 63 -15.03 -3.77 4.67
N TYR A 64 -14.90 -4.70 5.62
CA TYR A 64 -13.67 -4.88 6.40
C TYR A 64 -12.43 -5.17 5.54
N ARG A 65 -12.63 -5.73 4.32
CA ARG A 65 -11.54 -6.02 3.37
C ARG A 65 -10.91 -4.76 2.79
N GLN A 66 -11.65 -3.65 2.78
CA GLN A 66 -11.25 -2.38 2.19
C GLN A 66 -10.50 -1.46 3.16
N VAL A 67 -10.45 -1.79 4.45
CA VAL A 67 -9.94 -0.88 5.49
C VAL A 67 -8.49 -0.47 5.24
N THR A 68 -7.61 -1.43 4.91
CA THR A 68 -6.20 -1.14 4.62
C THR A 68 -6.05 -0.31 3.36
N ASP A 69 -6.76 -0.66 2.29
CA ASP A 69 -6.72 0.05 1.02
C ASP A 69 -7.25 1.49 1.15
N ALA A 70 -8.32 1.67 1.91
CA ALA A 70 -8.90 2.96 2.25
C ALA A 70 -7.89 3.84 3.00
N HIS A 71 -7.19 3.27 3.98
CA HIS A 71 -6.16 3.97 4.74
C HIS A 71 -4.95 4.33 3.86
N LEU A 72 -4.45 3.41 3.04
CA LEU A 72 -3.36 3.68 2.09
C LEU A 72 -3.74 4.78 1.08
N LEU A 73 -4.99 4.81 0.62
CA LEU A 73 -5.50 5.87 -0.24
C LEU A 73 -5.55 7.21 0.49
N ALA A 74 -5.96 7.23 1.76
CA ALA A 74 -5.95 8.44 2.58
C ALA A 74 -4.52 8.99 2.77
N VAL A 75 -3.53 8.12 3.00
CA VAL A 75 -2.11 8.51 3.08
C VAL A 75 -1.64 9.08 1.74
N ALA A 76 -1.96 8.42 0.62
CA ALA A 76 -1.59 8.90 -0.70
C ALA A 76 -2.16 10.30 -0.96
N ARG A 77 -3.45 10.50 -0.72
CA ARG A 77 -4.13 11.81 -0.86
C ARG A 77 -3.55 12.90 0.01
N ARG A 78 -3.22 12.59 1.26
CA ARG A 78 -2.59 13.54 2.19
C ARG A 78 -1.27 14.09 1.64
N HIS A 79 -0.49 13.23 0.98
CA HIS A 79 0.82 13.57 0.44
C HIS A 79 0.78 13.98 -1.04
N GLY A 80 -0.41 14.16 -1.64
CA GLY A 80 -0.57 14.50 -3.06
C GLY A 80 -0.04 13.43 -4.01
N ALA A 81 -0.05 12.17 -3.58
CA ALA A 81 0.42 11.02 -4.34
C ALA A 81 -0.76 10.15 -4.80
N SER A 82 -0.53 9.31 -5.82
CA SER A 82 -1.47 8.28 -6.25
C SER A 82 -1.14 6.94 -5.60
N LEU A 83 -2.18 6.15 -5.30
CA LEU A 83 -2.01 4.79 -4.79
C LEU A 83 -1.79 3.81 -5.95
N ALA A 84 -0.57 3.29 -6.06
CA ALA A 84 -0.27 2.18 -6.97
C ALA A 84 -0.69 0.84 -6.33
N THR A 85 -1.47 0.03 -7.05
CA THR A 85 -1.98 -1.26 -6.53
C THR A 85 -1.99 -2.35 -7.60
N LEU A 86 -1.92 -3.60 -7.16
CA LEU A 86 -2.13 -4.79 -7.99
C LEU A 86 -3.57 -5.31 -7.91
N ASP A 87 -4.36 -4.82 -6.95
CA ASP A 87 -5.75 -5.23 -6.76
C ASP A 87 -6.70 -4.35 -7.56
N ARG A 88 -7.41 -4.96 -8.52
CA ARG A 88 -8.44 -4.27 -9.32
C ARG A 88 -9.71 -3.97 -8.54
N GLY A 89 -9.95 -4.66 -7.41
CA GLY A 89 -11.10 -4.46 -6.54
C GLY A 89 -11.13 -3.11 -5.83
N ILE A 90 -9.99 -2.41 -5.78
CA ILE A 90 -9.89 -1.09 -5.15
C ILE A 90 -10.66 -0.01 -5.92
N VAL A 91 -11.02 -0.24 -7.18
CA VAL A 91 -11.67 0.78 -8.03
C VAL A 91 -13.03 1.19 -7.45
N GLY A 92 -13.69 0.32 -6.68
CA GLY A 92 -14.92 0.68 -5.96
C GLY A 92 -14.71 1.64 -4.78
N LEU A 93 -13.48 1.76 -4.28
CA LEU A 93 -13.16 2.65 -3.17
C LEU A 93 -13.01 4.10 -3.61
N ALA A 94 -12.68 4.43 -4.87
CA ALA A 94 -12.41 5.79 -5.31
C ALA A 94 -12.79 6.08 -6.77
N GLY A 95 -12.98 7.36 -7.10
CA GLY A 95 -12.89 7.81 -8.49
C GLY A 95 -11.48 7.54 -9.03
N SER A 96 -11.36 7.25 -10.33
CA SER A 96 -10.15 6.69 -10.97
C SER A 96 -8.90 7.58 -10.94
N GLU A 97 -8.97 8.81 -10.45
CA GLU A 97 -7.88 9.79 -10.58
C GLU A 97 -6.71 9.55 -9.62
N ASP A 98 -6.97 8.98 -8.43
CA ASP A 98 -5.95 8.82 -7.38
C ASP A 98 -5.41 7.38 -7.28
N ILE A 99 -5.84 6.47 -8.16
CA ILE A 99 -5.49 5.05 -8.13
C ILE A 99 -4.85 4.64 -9.45
N VAL A 100 -3.68 4.02 -9.36
CA VAL A 100 -2.97 3.44 -10.50
C VAL A 100 -2.95 1.92 -10.33
N VAL A 101 -3.69 1.21 -11.18
CA VAL A 101 -3.62 -0.26 -11.22
C VAL A 101 -2.40 -0.67 -12.04
N VAL A 102 -1.43 -1.30 -11.39
CA VAL A 102 -0.20 -1.78 -12.02
C VAL A 102 -0.45 -3.20 -12.55
N PRO A 103 -0.23 -3.46 -13.85
CA PRO A 103 -0.36 -4.81 -14.39
C PRO A 103 0.75 -5.72 -13.89
N LEU A 104 0.42 -6.95 -13.53
CA LEU A 104 1.41 -8.03 -13.35
C LEU A 104 1.79 -8.54 -14.75
N SER A 105 3.06 -8.36 -15.12
CA SER A 105 3.68 -8.90 -16.35
C SER A 105 4.20 -10.31 -16.14
#